data_AF-A0A3C1DCP6-F1
#
_entry.id   AF-A0A3C1DCP6-F1
#
_cell.length_a   1.000
_cell.length_b   1.000
_cell.length_c   1.000
_cell.angle_alpha   90.00
_cell.angle_beta   90.00
_cell.angle_gamma   90.00
#
_symmetry.space_group_name_H-M   'P 1'
#
loop_
_entity.id
_entity.type
_entity.pdbx_description
1 polymer ?
#
loop_
_entity_poly.entity_id
_entity_poly.type
_entity_poly.pdbx_seq_one_letter_code
_entity_poly.pdbx_strand_id
1 'polypeptide(L)'
;MELLQQTYFGDVLHVIAQMLLLPAVIALTALVLYAVWCIGSVLVEFGTERCRYRAQMPDLLDKIDAADPYDLPYVIARSGLLGSQKRALLKLWDHRNLPVDSHMALAKRLIEECESCHVKVLQRTQVVSKVAPMLGLMGTLIPLGPGIVSLGQGETLTLSASLLVAFDTTVAGLVVGLATYIVTKVRQRWYDDYLSALEASCTSVLEKTDALRESGQLVMDGPTHFLDDLDRSIKTGEQSIRAGEVPLAQGGARG
;
A
#
# COMPACT_ATOMS: atom_id res chain seq x y z
N MET A 1 -17.08 13.12 -55.71
CA MET A 1 -16.73 11.92 -54.91
C MET A 1 -15.97 12.28 -53.63
N GLU A 2 -15.01 13.22 -53.65
CA GLU A 2 -14.27 13.63 -52.44
C GLU A 2 -15.14 14.25 -51.31
N LEU A 3 -16.17 15.04 -51.65
CA LEU A 3 -17.07 15.66 -50.65
C LEU A 3 -17.96 14.64 -49.92
N LEU A 4 -18.36 13.56 -50.61
CA LEU A 4 -19.10 12.45 -49.99
C LEU A 4 -18.20 11.67 -49.03
N GLN A 5 -16.96 11.40 -49.45
CA GLN A 5 -16.00 10.65 -48.63
C GLN A 5 -15.59 11.43 -47.35
N GLN A 6 -15.52 12.76 -47.41
CA GLN A 6 -15.31 13.61 -46.22
C GLN A 6 -16.52 13.62 -45.27
N THR A 7 -17.76 13.67 -45.78
CA THR A 7 -18.97 13.67 -44.94
C THR A 7 -19.14 12.32 -44.23
N TYR A 8 -18.96 11.20 -44.94
CA TYR A 8 -19.02 9.87 -44.31
C TYR A 8 -17.97 9.66 -43.22
N PHE A 9 -16.74 10.17 -43.40
CA PHE A 9 -15.70 10.04 -42.39
C PHE A 9 -16.00 10.87 -41.13
N GLY A 10 -16.49 12.11 -41.32
CA GLY A 10 -16.89 12.99 -40.22
C GLY A 10 -18.04 12.42 -39.38
N ASP A 11 -19.08 11.90 -40.04
CA ASP A 11 -20.25 11.32 -39.37
C ASP A 11 -19.87 10.08 -38.55
N VAL A 12 -19.04 9.20 -39.12
CA VAL A 12 -18.56 8.00 -38.41
C VAL A 12 -17.73 8.38 -37.18
N LEU A 13 -16.81 9.35 -37.31
CA LEU A 13 -16.00 9.81 -36.18
C LEU A 13 -16.85 10.47 -35.10
N HIS A 14 -17.87 11.25 -35.50
CA HIS A 14 -18.79 11.90 -34.56
C HIS A 14 -19.62 10.90 -33.77
N VAL A 15 -20.17 9.87 -34.45
CA VAL A 15 -20.91 8.78 -33.79
C VAL A 15 -20.01 8.03 -32.82
N ILE A 16 -18.77 7.71 -33.21
CA ILE A 16 -17.81 7.04 -32.33
C ILE A 16 -17.51 7.91 -31.09
N ALA A 17 -17.28 9.21 -31.27
CA ALA A 17 -17.03 10.13 -30.17
C ALA A 17 -18.23 10.23 -29.22
N GLN A 18 -19.46 10.35 -29.74
CA GLN A 18 -20.69 10.38 -28.94
C GLN A 18 -20.91 9.09 -28.16
N MET A 19 -20.60 7.92 -28.75
CA MET A 19 -20.66 6.64 -28.06
C MET A 19 -19.64 6.54 -26.92
N LEU A 20 -18.55 7.32 -26.98
CA LEU A 20 -17.53 7.37 -25.95
C LEU A 20 -17.84 8.35 -24.80
N LEU A 21 -18.80 9.28 -24.98
CA LEU A 21 -19.17 10.25 -23.95
C LEU A 21 -19.77 9.57 -22.73
N LEU A 22 -20.79 8.73 -22.93
CA LEU A 22 -21.49 8.04 -21.85
C LEU A 22 -20.53 7.17 -20.99
N PRO A 23 -19.69 6.28 -21.57
CA PRO A 23 -18.74 5.50 -20.78
C PRO A 23 -17.67 6.37 -20.11
N ALA A 24 -17.24 7.48 -20.74
CA ALA A 24 -16.27 8.40 -20.13
C ALA A 24 -16.84 9.07 -18.87
N VAL A 25 -18.09 9.57 -18.92
CA VAL A 25 -18.75 10.20 -17.77
C VAL A 25 -19.00 9.18 -16.64
N ILE A 26 -19.41 7.95 -16.98
CA ILE A 26 -19.59 6.87 -16.00
C ILE A 26 -18.25 6.53 -15.34
N ALA A 27 -17.18 6.37 -16.13
CA ALA A 27 -15.84 6.10 -15.62
C ALA A 27 -15.33 7.23 -14.72
N LEU A 28 -15.51 8.50 -15.12
CA LEU A 28 -15.15 9.66 -14.31
C LEU A 28 -15.91 9.67 -12.98
N THR A 29 -17.22 9.41 -13.00
CA THR A 29 -18.06 9.32 -11.79
C THR A 29 -17.58 8.20 -10.86
N ALA A 30 -17.22 7.04 -11.41
CA ALA A 30 -16.63 5.95 -10.64
C ALA A 30 -15.26 6.34 -10.02
N LEU A 31 -14.43 7.09 -10.74
CA LEU A 31 -13.16 7.60 -10.21
C LEU A 31 -13.35 8.64 -9.10
N VAL A 32 -14.41 9.46 -9.15
CA VAL A 32 -14.78 10.37 -8.06
C VAL A 32 -15.08 9.57 -6.79
N LEU A 33 -15.92 8.53 -6.88
CA LEU A 33 -16.23 7.66 -5.73
C LEU A 33 -14.97 6.96 -5.20
N TYR A 34 -14.13 6.47 -6.11
CA TYR A 34 -12.86 5.84 -5.75
C TYR A 34 -11.91 6.82 -5.04
N ALA A 35 -11.82 8.08 -5.48
CA ALA A 35 -11.00 9.09 -4.82
C ALA A 35 -11.47 9.40 -3.39
N VAL A 36 -12.79 9.50 -3.18
CA VAL A 36 -13.37 9.67 -1.83
C VAL A 36 -13.01 8.48 -0.94
N TRP A 37 -13.13 7.26 -1.45
CA TRP A 37 -12.70 6.06 -0.74
C TRP A 37 -11.20 6.08 -0.40
N CYS A 38 -10.34 6.45 -1.36
CA CYS A 38 -8.91 6.58 -1.16
C CYS A 38 -8.57 7.60 -0.06
N ILE A 39 -9.19 8.78 -0.08
CA ILE A 39 -8.99 9.79 0.96
C ILE A 39 -9.41 9.23 2.33
N GLY A 40 -10.59 8.60 2.42
CA GLY A 40 -11.07 7.99 3.66
C GLY A 40 -10.11 6.92 4.20
N SER A 41 -9.60 6.05 3.33
CA SER A 41 -8.62 5.02 3.71
C SER A 41 -7.33 5.63 4.28
N VAL A 42 -6.82 6.70 3.67
CA VAL A 42 -5.60 7.39 4.14
C VAL A 42 -5.85 8.09 5.46
N LEU A 43 -7.02 8.68 5.68
CA LEU A 43 -7.34 9.33 6.94
C LEU A 43 -7.39 8.33 8.10
N VAL A 44 -7.98 7.16 7.88
CA VAL A 44 -8.02 6.08 8.88
C VAL A 44 -6.62 5.55 9.18
N GLU A 45 -5.81 5.33 8.14
CA GLU A 45 -4.42 4.87 8.25
C GLU A 45 -3.53 5.91 8.94
N PHE A 46 -3.72 7.20 8.64
CA PHE A 46 -3.04 8.32 9.29
C PHE A 46 -3.34 8.40 10.78
N GLY A 47 -4.62 8.29 11.16
CA GLY A 47 -5.06 8.44 12.56
C GLY A 47 -4.75 7.21 13.43
N THR A 48 -4.89 6.00 12.88
CA THR A 48 -4.87 4.76 13.67
C THR A 48 -3.49 4.12 13.72
N GLU A 49 -2.77 4.09 12.59
CA GLU A 49 -1.54 3.31 12.45
C GLU A 49 -0.29 4.17 12.67
N ARG A 50 -0.29 5.43 12.21
CA ARG A 50 0.90 6.30 12.28
C ARG A 50 1.23 6.83 13.68
N CYS A 51 0.22 7.23 14.46
CA CYS A 51 0.45 7.63 15.86
C CYS A 51 1.01 6.48 16.70
N ARG A 52 0.61 5.24 16.40
CA ARG A 52 1.07 4.04 17.12
C ARG A 52 2.45 3.59 16.65
N TYR A 53 2.70 3.56 15.34
CA TYR A 53 3.96 3.09 14.76
C TYR A 53 5.14 4.04 15.03
N ARG A 54 4.96 5.35 14.83
CA ARG A 54 6.03 6.34 15.05
C ARG A 54 6.44 6.45 16.53
N ALA A 55 5.51 6.19 17.45
CA ALA A 55 5.78 6.16 18.88
C ALA A 55 6.49 4.88 19.35
N GLN A 56 6.32 3.75 18.65
CA GLN A 56 6.87 2.45 19.06
C GLN A 56 8.19 2.07 18.38
N MET A 57 8.50 2.57 17.19
CA MET A 57 9.72 2.22 16.44
C MET A 57 11.05 2.37 17.22
N PRO A 58 11.38 3.52 17.85
CA PRO A 58 12.62 3.64 18.63
C PRO A 58 12.63 2.74 19.87
N ASP A 59 11.48 2.60 20.54
CA ASP A 59 11.29 1.76 21.73
C ASP A 59 11.34 0.25 21.39
N LEU A 60 11.13 -0.13 20.13
CA LEU A 60 11.27 -1.50 19.63
C LEU A 60 12.71 -1.83 19.23
N LEU A 61 13.44 -0.88 18.64
CA LEU A 61 14.87 -1.06 18.37
C LEU A 61 15.64 -1.19 19.69
N ASP A 62 15.36 -0.34 20.68
CA ASP A 62 15.96 -0.45 22.03
C ASP A 62 15.60 -1.77 22.73
N LYS A 63 14.37 -2.28 22.56
CA LYS A 63 13.94 -3.57 23.13
C LYS A 63 14.48 -4.77 22.36
N ILE A 64 14.66 -4.67 21.05
CA ILE A 64 15.30 -5.71 20.24
C ILE A 64 16.77 -5.79 20.61
N ASP A 65 17.45 -4.67 20.87
CA ASP A 65 18.85 -4.64 21.29
C ASP A 65 19.01 -5.21 22.72
N ALA A 66 18.16 -4.79 23.65
CA ALA A 66 18.20 -5.19 25.06
C ALA A 66 17.64 -6.59 25.37
N ALA A 67 16.93 -7.25 24.45
CA ALA A 67 16.30 -8.55 24.72
C ALA A 67 17.26 -9.74 24.56
N ASP A 68 17.16 -10.69 25.49
CA ASP A 68 17.80 -12.00 25.46
C ASP A 68 17.38 -12.81 24.21
N PRO A 69 18.29 -13.59 23.58
CA PRO A 69 18.03 -14.38 22.37
C PRO A 69 16.78 -15.27 22.38
N TYR A 70 16.36 -15.74 23.56
CA TYR A 70 15.18 -16.60 23.75
C TYR A 70 13.84 -15.84 23.70
N ASP A 71 13.83 -14.52 23.97
CA ASP A 71 12.61 -13.70 24.01
C ASP A 71 12.35 -12.88 22.73
N LEU A 72 13.30 -12.90 21.79
CA LEU A 72 13.22 -12.19 20.52
C LEU A 72 11.91 -12.44 19.73
N PRO A 73 11.43 -13.69 19.56
CA PRO A 73 10.14 -13.95 18.89
C PRO A 73 8.93 -13.38 19.66
N TYR A 74 8.99 -13.27 20.99
CA TYR A 74 7.92 -12.69 21.82
C TYR A 74 7.86 -11.15 21.72
N VAL A 75 9.03 -10.50 21.67
CA VAL A 75 9.15 -9.03 21.47
C VAL A 75 8.69 -8.63 20.07
N ILE A 76 9.08 -9.39 19.04
CA ILE A 76 8.59 -9.21 17.67
C ILE A 76 7.08 -9.48 17.60
N ALA A 77 6.57 -10.46 18.36
CA ALA A 77 5.14 -10.76 18.36
C ALA A 77 4.26 -9.73 19.08
N ARG A 78 4.77 -9.08 20.11
CA ARG A 78 4.08 -8.00 20.83
C ARG A 78 4.28 -6.61 20.22
N SER A 79 5.18 -6.48 19.25
CA SER A 79 5.44 -5.21 18.57
C SER A 79 4.25 -4.76 17.71
N GLY A 80 4.03 -3.45 17.61
CA GLY A 80 3.05 -2.85 16.71
C GLY A 80 3.45 -2.86 15.23
N LEU A 81 4.34 -3.78 14.82
CA LEU A 81 4.75 -3.93 13.43
C LEU A 81 3.59 -4.43 12.57
N LEU A 82 3.58 -4.03 11.29
CA LEU A 82 2.61 -4.51 10.33
C LEU A 82 2.70 -6.05 10.22
N GLY A 83 1.56 -6.73 10.10
CA GLY A 83 1.50 -8.20 10.04
C GLY A 83 2.29 -8.82 8.87
N SER A 84 2.64 -8.04 7.84
CA SER A 84 3.59 -8.42 6.77
C SER A 84 5.04 -8.46 7.27
N GLN A 85 5.50 -7.43 7.98
CA GLN A 85 6.85 -7.33 8.55
C GLN A 85 7.10 -8.39 9.61
N LYS A 86 6.12 -8.64 10.48
CA LYS A 86 6.20 -9.67 11.52
C LYS A 86 6.39 -11.07 10.93
N ARG A 87 5.67 -11.40 9.85
CA ARG A 87 5.84 -12.68 9.13
C ARG A 87 7.19 -12.77 8.44
N ALA A 88 7.73 -11.66 7.95
CA ALA A 88 9.04 -11.64 7.33
C ALA A 88 10.16 -11.90 8.35
N LEU A 89 10.13 -11.21 9.48
CA LEU A 89 11.10 -11.40 10.58
C LEU A 89 11.03 -12.82 11.16
N LEU A 90 9.83 -13.38 11.34
CA LEU A 90 9.69 -14.73 11.88
C LEU A 90 10.14 -15.81 10.89
N LYS A 91 9.88 -15.63 9.59
CA LYS A 91 10.46 -16.52 8.56
C LYS A 91 11.98 -16.46 8.55
N LEU A 92 12.57 -15.28 8.76
CA LEU A 92 14.01 -15.11 8.85
C LEU A 92 14.60 -15.80 10.09
N TRP A 93 13.90 -15.73 11.23
CA TRP A 93 14.32 -16.39 12.47
C TRP A 93 14.22 -17.92 12.40
N ASP A 94 13.13 -18.45 11.84
CA ASP A 94 12.91 -19.90 11.71
C ASP A 94 13.97 -20.58 10.82
N HIS A 95 14.55 -19.80 9.90
CA HIS A 95 15.59 -20.23 8.96
C HIS A 95 17.03 -19.89 9.43
N ARG A 96 17.23 -19.62 10.73
CA ARG A 96 18.54 -19.26 11.33
C ARG A 96 19.65 -20.31 11.20
N ASN A 97 19.29 -21.57 10.91
CA ASN A 97 20.26 -22.66 10.81
C ASN A 97 20.92 -22.76 9.42
N LEU A 98 20.60 -21.85 8.49
CA LEU A 98 21.22 -21.82 7.16
C LEU A 98 22.69 -21.32 7.21
N PRO A 99 23.50 -21.63 6.17
CA PRO A 99 24.80 -21.00 5.98
C PRO A 99 24.68 -19.47 5.94
N VAL A 100 25.67 -18.73 6.47
CA VAL A 100 25.65 -17.26 6.60
C VAL A 100 25.26 -16.57 5.28
N ASP A 101 25.86 -16.99 4.16
CA ASP A 101 25.56 -16.45 2.83
C ASP A 101 24.09 -16.66 2.42
N SER A 102 23.50 -17.80 2.79
CA SER A 102 22.10 -18.13 2.47
C SER A 102 21.12 -17.42 3.39
N HIS A 103 21.50 -17.13 4.63
CA HIS A 103 20.67 -16.40 5.59
C HIS A 103 20.57 -14.90 5.24
N MET A 104 21.70 -14.31 4.85
CA MET A 104 21.76 -12.96 4.28
C MET A 104 20.95 -12.84 2.98
N ALA A 105 21.08 -13.83 2.08
CA ALA A 105 20.31 -13.87 0.84
C ALA A 105 18.79 -14.00 1.09
N LEU A 106 18.39 -14.75 2.11
CA LEU A 106 16.99 -14.87 2.53
C LEU A 106 16.46 -13.51 3.04
N ALA A 107 17.18 -12.83 3.93
CA ALA A 107 16.78 -11.51 4.43
C ALA A 107 16.54 -10.51 3.30
N LYS A 108 17.49 -10.43 2.35
CA LYS A 108 17.40 -9.56 1.18
C LYS A 108 16.17 -9.88 0.32
N ARG A 109 15.94 -11.17 0.04
CA ARG A 109 14.78 -11.60 -0.75
C ARG A 109 13.45 -11.21 -0.08
N LEU A 110 13.35 -11.32 1.24
CA LEU A 110 12.11 -10.94 1.94
C LEU A 110 11.85 -9.43 1.91
N ILE A 111 12.90 -8.61 1.98
CA ILE A 111 12.80 -7.15 1.82
C ILE A 111 12.32 -6.82 0.39
N GLU A 112 12.94 -7.43 -0.64
CA GLU A 112 12.56 -7.24 -2.05
C GLU A 112 11.11 -7.67 -2.32
N GLU A 113 10.64 -8.78 -1.72
CA GLU A 113 9.25 -9.22 -1.82
C GLU A 113 8.27 -8.21 -1.20
N CYS A 114 8.63 -7.61 -0.05
CA CYS A 114 7.83 -6.57 0.59
C CYS A 114 7.80 -5.28 -0.24
N GLU A 115 8.95 -4.79 -0.70
CA GLU A 115 9.07 -3.62 -1.58
C GLU A 115 8.21 -3.79 -2.84
N SER A 116 8.32 -4.94 -3.49
CA SER A 116 7.54 -5.27 -4.70
C SER A 116 6.03 -5.23 -4.45
N CYS A 117 5.57 -5.65 -3.27
CA CYS A 117 4.16 -5.57 -2.90
C CYS A 117 3.71 -4.11 -2.74
N HIS A 118 4.49 -3.29 -2.02
CA HIS A 118 4.22 -1.87 -1.82
C HIS A 118 4.16 -1.10 -3.14
N VAL A 119 5.08 -1.37 -4.06
CA VAL A 119 5.11 -0.76 -5.40
C VAL A 119 3.81 -1.06 -6.18
N LYS A 120 3.33 -2.30 -6.17
CA LYS A 120 2.09 -2.69 -6.86
C LYS A 120 0.86 -1.93 -6.35
N VAL A 121 0.79 -1.69 -5.04
CA VAL A 121 -0.31 -0.93 -4.43
C VAL A 121 -0.26 0.54 -4.83
N LEU A 122 0.93 1.16 -4.81
CA LEU A 122 1.13 2.54 -5.26
C LEU A 122 0.79 2.73 -6.74
N GLN A 123 1.21 1.80 -7.59
CA GLN A 123 0.99 1.87 -9.04
C GLN A 123 -0.48 2.02 -9.39
N ARG A 124 -1.39 1.33 -8.69
CA ARG A 124 -2.84 1.43 -8.93
C ARG A 124 -3.35 2.86 -8.73
N THR A 125 -3.00 3.47 -7.60
CA THR A 125 -3.42 4.85 -7.27
C THR A 125 -2.74 5.87 -8.18
N GLN A 126 -1.49 5.61 -8.56
CA GLN A 126 -0.74 6.46 -9.48
C GLN A 126 -1.36 6.47 -10.88
N VAL A 127 -1.81 5.33 -11.39
CA VAL A 127 -2.51 5.26 -12.69
C VAL A 127 -3.79 6.09 -12.63
N VAL A 128 -4.58 5.95 -11.57
CA VAL A 128 -5.81 6.75 -11.39
C VAL A 128 -5.52 8.25 -11.42
N SER A 129 -4.46 8.70 -10.73
CA SER A 129 -4.08 10.13 -10.70
C SER A 129 -3.74 10.72 -12.07
N LYS A 130 -3.30 9.89 -13.02
CA LYS A 130 -2.95 10.30 -14.38
C LYS A 130 -4.14 10.18 -15.35
N VAL A 131 -4.97 9.14 -15.18
CA VAL A 131 -6.12 8.87 -16.05
C VAL A 131 -7.30 9.80 -15.76
N ALA A 132 -7.53 10.17 -14.50
CA ALA A 132 -8.66 11.03 -14.13
C ALA A 132 -8.67 12.40 -14.84
N PRO A 133 -7.55 13.16 -14.92
CA PRO A 133 -7.49 14.40 -15.70
C PRO A 133 -7.74 14.19 -17.20
N MET A 134 -7.26 13.08 -17.77
CA MET A 134 -7.44 12.77 -19.20
C MET A 134 -8.91 12.49 -19.52
N LEU A 135 -9.62 11.76 -18.65
CA LEU A 135 -11.06 11.53 -18.78
C LEU A 135 -11.87 12.82 -18.61
N GLY A 136 -11.47 13.71 -17.69
CA GLY A 136 -12.09 15.03 -17.54
C GLY A 136 -11.93 15.90 -18.80
N LEU A 137 -10.74 15.85 -19.41
CA LEU A 137 -10.48 16.56 -20.67
C LEU A 137 -11.32 15.99 -21.83
N MET A 138 -11.45 14.67 -21.95
CA MET A 138 -12.39 14.06 -22.91
C MET A 138 -13.85 14.51 -22.66
N GLY A 139 -14.24 14.66 -21.39
CA GLY A 139 -15.54 15.17 -20.97
C GLY A 139 -15.85 16.59 -21.45
N THR A 140 -14.84 17.41 -21.79
CA THR A 140 -15.07 18.70 -22.44
C THR A 140 -15.16 18.60 -23.95
N LEU A 141 -14.23 17.89 -24.56
CA LEU A 141 -14.05 17.90 -26.02
C LEU A 141 -15.23 17.25 -26.76
N ILE A 142 -15.86 16.23 -26.18
CA ILE A 142 -16.96 15.52 -26.83
C ILE A 142 -18.27 16.33 -26.87
N PRO A 143 -18.78 16.88 -25.74
CA PRO A 143 -20.02 17.69 -25.75
C PRO A 143 -19.86 19.08 -26.40
N LEU A 144 -18.64 19.62 -26.50
CA LEU A 144 -18.40 20.89 -27.18
C LEU A 144 -18.70 20.84 -28.69
N GLY A 145 -18.51 19.68 -29.34
CA GLY A 145 -18.86 19.49 -30.75
C GLY A 145 -20.31 19.86 -31.07
N PRO A 146 -21.32 19.17 -30.49
CA PRO A 146 -22.72 19.51 -30.69
C PRO A 146 -23.09 20.89 -30.12
N GLY A 147 -22.44 21.35 -29.04
CA GLY A 147 -22.66 22.69 -28.50
C GLY A 147 -22.33 23.81 -29.50
N ILE A 148 -21.19 23.73 -30.19
CA ILE A 148 -20.79 24.73 -31.20
C ILE A 148 -21.73 24.69 -32.42
N VAL A 149 -22.20 23.50 -32.82
CA VAL A 149 -23.18 23.36 -33.91
C VAL A 149 -24.50 24.05 -33.55
N SER A 150 -24.98 23.89 -32.32
CA SER A 150 -26.22 24.54 -31.84
C SER A 150 -26.13 26.07 -31.81
N LEU A 151 -24.93 26.63 -31.57
CA LEU A 151 -24.69 28.07 -31.66
C LEU A 151 -24.88 28.59 -33.10
N GLY A 152 -24.45 27.83 -34.10
CA GLY A 152 -24.69 28.16 -35.51
C GLY A 152 -26.17 28.22 -35.88
N GLN A 153 -27.04 27.61 -35.07
CA GLN A 153 -28.50 27.58 -35.25
C GLN A 153 -29.23 28.64 -34.39
N GLY A 154 -28.52 29.41 -33.57
CA GLY A 154 -29.10 30.41 -32.68
C GLY A 154 -29.63 29.86 -31.34
N GLU A 155 -29.41 28.58 -31.03
CA GLU A 155 -29.87 27.94 -29.80
C GLU A 155 -28.85 28.10 -28.64
N THR A 156 -28.88 29.27 -27.98
CA THR A 156 -27.94 29.59 -26.89
C THR A 156 -28.15 28.77 -25.61
N LEU A 157 -29.36 28.25 -25.38
CA LEU A 157 -29.67 27.40 -24.22
C LEU A 157 -28.95 26.05 -24.30
N THR A 158 -28.99 25.40 -25.47
CA THR A 158 -28.33 24.11 -25.73
C THR A 158 -26.80 24.22 -25.62
N LEU A 159 -26.23 25.33 -26.11
CA LEU A 159 -24.82 25.65 -25.94
C LEU A 159 -24.44 25.77 -24.46
N SER A 160 -25.21 26.54 -23.69
CA SER A 160 -24.92 26.81 -22.28
C SER A 160 -24.94 25.53 -21.45
N ALA A 161 -25.92 24.64 -21.70
CA ALA A 161 -26.00 23.35 -21.03
C ALA A 161 -24.79 22.45 -21.35
N SER A 162 -24.39 22.38 -22.63
CA SER A 162 -23.22 21.61 -23.07
C SER A 162 -21.92 22.13 -22.42
N LEU A 163 -21.78 23.45 -22.28
CA LEU A 163 -20.63 24.07 -21.62
C LEU A 163 -20.56 23.77 -20.13
N LEU A 164 -21.70 23.81 -19.42
CA LEU A 164 -21.73 23.49 -17.98
C LEU A 164 -21.24 22.06 -17.71
N VAL A 165 -21.78 21.09 -18.45
CA VAL A 165 -21.36 19.68 -18.32
C VAL A 165 -19.87 19.51 -18.66
N ALA A 166 -19.39 20.19 -19.70
CA ALA A 166 -17.98 20.19 -20.07
C ALA A 166 -17.09 20.71 -18.93
N PHE A 167 -17.41 21.88 -18.36
CA PHE A 167 -16.60 22.44 -17.27
C PHE A 167 -16.63 21.58 -16.01
N ASP A 168 -17.81 21.10 -15.61
CA ASP A 168 -17.96 20.26 -14.41
C ASP A 168 -17.13 18.98 -14.50
N THR A 169 -17.13 18.32 -15.66
CA THR A 169 -16.36 17.08 -15.87
C THR A 169 -14.85 17.31 -15.81
N THR A 170 -14.35 18.45 -16.31
CA THR A 170 -12.93 18.80 -16.18
C THR A 170 -12.54 19.15 -14.75
N VAL A 171 -13.34 19.97 -14.07
CA VAL A 171 -13.09 20.31 -12.67
C VAL A 171 -13.08 19.04 -11.83
N ALA A 172 -14.05 18.15 -12.00
CA ALA A 172 -14.09 16.86 -11.32
C ALA A 172 -12.86 15.99 -11.64
N GLY A 173 -12.48 15.85 -12.92
CA GLY A 173 -11.31 15.06 -13.32
C GLY A 173 -9.99 15.59 -12.73
N LEU A 174 -9.80 16.91 -12.69
CA LEU A 174 -8.63 17.54 -12.09
C LEU A 174 -8.58 17.36 -10.58
N VAL A 175 -9.71 17.55 -9.88
CA VAL A 175 -9.81 17.38 -8.43
C VAL A 175 -9.51 15.93 -8.04
N VAL A 176 -10.08 14.96 -8.76
CA VAL A 176 -9.82 13.53 -8.54
C VAL A 176 -8.35 13.19 -8.78
N GLY A 177 -7.77 13.67 -9.88
CA GLY A 177 -6.36 13.47 -10.20
C GLY A 177 -5.43 14.03 -9.12
N LEU A 178 -5.69 15.26 -8.67
CA LEU A 178 -4.90 15.91 -7.62
C LEU A 178 -5.03 15.21 -6.28
N ALA A 179 -6.25 14.86 -5.86
CA ALA A 179 -6.50 14.18 -4.60
C ALA A 179 -5.80 12.81 -4.53
N THR A 180 -5.95 12.00 -5.58
CA THR A 180 -5.33 10.67 -5.67
C THR A 180 -3.81 10.76 -5.79
N TYR A 181 -3.27 11.80 -6.44
CA TYR A 181 -1.83 12.08 -6.46
C TYR A 181 -1.28 12.37 -5.06
N ILE A 182 -1.95 13.26 -4.30
CA ILE A 182 -1.54 13.59 -2.92
C ILE A 182 -1.57 12.32 -2.06
N VAL A 183 -2.64 11.53 -2.14
CA VAL A 183 -2.75 10.23 -1.46
C VAL A 183 -1.58 9.30 -1.81
N THR A 184 -1.24 9.20 -3.10
CA THR A 184 -0.12 8.37 -3.56
C THR A 184 1.21 8.83 -2.95
N LYS A 185 1.46 10.14 -2.93
CA LYS A 185 2.70 10.71 -2.36
C LYS A 185 2.80 10.51 -0.86
N VAL A 186 1.69 10.65 -0.16
CA VAL A 186 1.61 10.40 1.28
C VAL A 186 1.89 8.92 1.57
N ARG A 187 1.21 7.99 0.89
CA ARG A 187 1.43 6.54 1.02
C ARG A 187 2.87 6.12 0.70
N GLN A 188 3.45 6.70 -0.35
CA GLN A 188 4.84 6.43 -0.74
C GLN A 188 5.81 6.70 0.40
N ARG A 189 5.73 7.91 0.99
CA ARG A 189 6.60 8.27 2.11
C ARG A 189 6.48 7.32 3.29
N TRP A 190 5.28 6.78 3.53
CA TRP A 190 5.04 5.87 4.65
C TRP A 190 5.62 4.49 4.40
N TYR A 191 5.48 3.99 3.18
CA TYR A 191 6.02 2.68 2.80
C TYR A 191 7.54 2.71 2.74
N ASP A 192 8.14 3.83 2.35
CA ASP A 192 9.59 4.05 2.44
C ASP A 192 10.06 3.98 3.91
N ASP A 193 9.39 4.70 4.82
CA ASP A 193 9.68 4.66 6.27
C ASP A 193 9.57 3.22 6.83
N TYR A 194 8.55 2.45 6.39
CA TYR A 194 8.34 1.07 6.80
C TYR A 194 9.39 0.09 6.25
N LEU A 195 9.88 0.32 5.04
CA LEU A 195 10.92 -0.51 4.43
C LEU A 195 12.25 -0.31 5.14
N SER A 196 12.64 0.94 5.40
CA SER A 196 13.86 1.25 6.16
C SER A 196 13.83 0.67 7.57
N ALA A 197 12.68 0.71 8.23
CA ALA A 197 12.48 0.07 9.52
C ALA A 197 12.64 -1.46 9.49
N LEU A 198 12.12 -2.10 8.44
CA LEU A 198 12.27 -3.54 8.23
C LEU A 198 13.72 -3.91 7.97
N GLU A 199 14.43 -3.15 7.13
CA GLU A 199 15.86 -3.33 6.86
C GLU A 199 16.68 -3.27 8.15
N ALA A 200 16.51 -2.21 8.96
CA ALA A 200 17.19 -2.07 10.24
C ALA A 200 16.91 -3.27 11.17
N SER A 201 15.65 -3.72 11.25
CA SER A 201 15.27 -4.87 12.07
C SER A 201 15.90 -6.18 11.58
N CYS A 202 15.95 -6.39 10.25
CA CYS A 202 16.61 -7.55 9.65
C CYS A 202 18.12 -7.54 9.96
N THR A 203 18.79 -6.39 9.87
CA THR A 203 20.21 -6.25 10.21
C THR A 203 20.48 -6.62 11.66
N SER A 204 19.72 -6.08 12.62
CA SER A 204 19.89 -6.42 14.04
C SER A 204 19.66 -7.91 14.32
N VAL A 205 18.69 -8.54 13.64
CA VAL A 205 18.45 -9.99 13.78
C VAL A 205 19.61 -10.82 13.22
N LEU A 206 20.18 -10.41 12.08
CA LEU A 206 21.36 -11.07 11.50
C LEU A 206 22.58 -10.94 12.42
N GLU A 207 22.86 -9.75 12.93
CA GLU A 207 23.97 -9.50 13.88
C GLU A 207 23.84 -10.38 15.14
N LYS A 208 22.63 -10.50 15.71
CA LYS A 208 22.37 -11.40 16.84
C LYS A 208 22.54 -12.87 16.48
N THR A 209 22.11 -13.28 15.30
CA THR A 209 22.25 -14.67 14.85
C THR A 209 23.72 -15.03 14.64
N ASP A 210 24.52 -14.11 14.08
CA ASP A 210 25.96 -14.28 13.89
C ASP A 210 26.70 -14.32 15.24
N ALA A 211 26.35 -13.46 16.20
CA ALA A 211 26.91 -13.49 17.55
C ALA A 211 26.63 -14.83 18.28
N LEU A 212 25.43 -15.40 18.11
CA LEU A 212 25.06 -16.71 18.65
C LEU A 212 25.79 -17.88 17.95
N ARG A 213 26.15 -17.69 16.68
CA ARG A 213 26.96 -18.64 15.92
C ARG A 213 28.39 -18.70 16.44
N GLU A 214 28.99 -17.54 16.69
CA GLU A 214 30.34 -17.42 17.24
C GLU A 214 30.45 -17.96 18.67
N SER A 215 29.39 -17.84 19.48
CA SER A 215 29.34 -18.39 20.84
C SER A 215 29.07 -19.91 20.90
N GLY A 216 28.82 -20.56 19.75
CA GLY A 216 28.57 -22.00 19.66
C GLY A 216 27.21 -22.48 20.20
N GLN A 217 26.26 -21.55 20.48
CA GLN A 217 24.96 -21.87 21.08
C GLN A 217 23.84 -22.22 20.07
N LEU A 218 24.07 -22.06 18.77
CA LEU A 218 23.03 -22.31 17.74
C LEU A 218 22.46 -23.74 17.71
N VAL A 219 23.18 -24.74 18.24
CA VAL A 219 22.74 -26.14 18.24
C VAL A 219 21.72 -26.45 19.35
N MET A 220 21.63 -25.62 20.40
CA MET A 220 20.81 -25.92 21.58
C MET A 220 19.34 -25.52 21.45
N ASP A 221 18.96 -24.82 20.39
CA ASP A 221 17.64 -24.25 20.23
C ASP A 221 17.09 -24.69 18.86
N GLY A 222 16.38 -25.82 18.84
CA GLY A 222 15.77 -26.39 17.64
C GLY A 222 14.75 -25.44 16.98
N PRO A 223 14.20 -25.79 15.79
CA PRO A 223 13.22 -24.95 15.11
C PRO A 223 12.03 -24.71 16.05
N THR A 224 11.85 -23.46 16.46
CA THR A 224 10.73 -23.08 17.31
C THR A 224 9.50 -23.04 16.41
N HIS A 225 8.55 -23.96 16.62
CA HIS A 225 7.23 -24.05 15.96
C HIS A 225 6.32 -22.80 16.15
N PHE A 226 6.92 -21.63 16.38
CA PHE A 226 6.29 -20.36 16.67
C PHE A 226 5.52 -19.79 15.47
N LEU A 227 5.91 -20.15 14.24
CA LEU A 227 5.19 -19.78 13.02
C LEU A 227 3.79 -20.40 12.95
N ASP A 228 3.63 -21.66 13.37
CA ASP A 228 2.34 -22.36 13.38
C ASP A 228 1.39 -21.79 14.44
N ASP A 229 1.93 -21.43 15.62
CA ASP A 229 1.15 -20.85 16.72
C ASP A 229 0.70 -19.41 16.41
N LEU A 230 1.53 -18.64 15.71
CA LEU A 230 1.17 -17.28 15.30
C LEU A 230 0.13 -17.26 14.16
N ASP A 231 0.24 -18.16 13.17
CA ASP A 231 -0.73 -18.25 12.07
C ASP A 231 -2.11 -18.68 12.58
N ARG A 232 -2.19 -19.51 13.64
CA ARG A 232 -3.43 -19.80 14.37
C ARG A 232 -3.99 -18.57 15.08
N SER A 233 -3.17 -17.79 15.76
CA SER A 233 -3.63 -16.62 16.51
C SER A 233 -4.16 -15.50 15.60
N ILE A 234 -3.54 -15.29 14.43
CA ILE A 234 -4.01 -14.31 13.44
C ILE A 234 -5.31 -14.78 12.75
N LYS A 235 -5.48 -16.08 12.48
CA LYS A 235 -6.71 -16.64 11.89
C LYS A 235 -7.92 -16.63 12.83
N THR A 236 -7.70 -16.64 14.14
CA THR A 236 -8.79 -16.82 15.12
C THR A 236 -9.38 -15.50 15.62
N GLY A 237 -8.79 -14.34 15.32
CA GLY A 237 -9.35 -13.04 15.72
C GLY A 237 -9.50 -12.87 17.24
N GLU A 238 -8.82 -13.69 18.05
CA GLU A 238 -8.89 -13.61 19.50
C GLU A 238 -7.80 -12.67 20.03
N GLN A 239 -8.20 -11.43 20.27
CA GLN A 239 -7.60 -10.61 21.32
C GLN A 239 -7.94 -11.22 22.69
N SER A 240 -7.16 -12.19 23.18
CA SER A 240 -7.09 -12.44 24.63
C SER A 240 -5.85 -13.22 25.04
N ILE A 241 -4.86 -12.47 25.56
CA ILE A 241 -4.06 -12.76 26.75
C ILE A 241 -4.12 -14.22 27.28
N ARG A 242 -2.96 -14.90 27.31
CA ARG A 242 -2.57 -15.70 28.48
C ARG A 242 -1.34 -15.07 29.13
N ALA A 243 -1.62 -14.29 30.17
CA ALA A 243 -0.82 -14.29 31.38
C ALA A 243 -0.86 -15.70 31.97
N GLY A 244 0.29 -16.26 32.35
CA GLY A 244 0.34 -17.58 32.98
C GLY A 244 1.65 -18.32 32.75
N GLU A 245 2.62 -18.05 33.64
CA GLU A 245 3.69 -18.95 34.05
C GLU A 245 4.80 -19.27 33.03
N VAL A 246 5.83 -18.44 33.05
CA VAL A 246 7.20 -18.95 32.88
C VAL A 246 7.72 -19.24 34.29
N PRO A 247 8.06 -20.50 34.65
CA PRO A 247 8.76 -20.76 35.88
C PRO A 247 10.15 -20.12 35.75
N LEU A 248 10.38 -19.05 36.51
CA LEU A 248 11.72 -18.61 36.89
C LEU A 248 12.42 -19.82 37.51
N ALA A 249 13.23 -20.52 36.72
CA ALA A 249 14.15 -21.52 37.21
C ALA A 249 15.09 -20.81 38.17
N GLN A 250 14.87 -21.09 39.45
CA GLN A 250 15.53 -20.45 40.57
C GLN A 250 17.04 -20.64 40.48
N GLY A 251 17.76 -19.52 40.38
CA GLY A 251 19.06 -19.41 41.04
C GLY A 251 18.82 -19.49 42.55
N GLY A 252 19.30 -20.55 43.18
CA GLY A 252 19.08 -20.80 44.60
C GLY A 252 19.97 -21.91 45.14
N ALA A 253 21.14 -21.50 45.59
CA ALA A 253 22.07 -22.14 46.53
C ALA A 253 21.64 -23.48 47.16
N ARG A 254 22.55 -24.47 47.10
CA ARG A 254 22.83 -25.43 48.20
C ARG A 254 23.99 -26.37 47.83
N GLY A 255 24.97 -26.46 48.73
CA GLY A 255 25.98 -27.53 48.77
C GLY A 255 27.40 -27.03 48.89
#